data_AF-A0A7S0LT43-F1
#
_entry.id   AF-A0A7S0LT43-F1
#
_cell.length_a   1.000
_cell.length_b   1.000
_cell.length_c   1.000
_cell.angle_alpha   90.00
_cell.angle_beta   90.00
_cell.angle_gamma   90.00
#
_symmetry.space_group_name_H-M   'P 1'
#
loop_
_entity.id
_entity.type
_entity.pdbx_description
1 polymer ?
#
loop_
_entity_poly.entity_id
_entity_poly.type
_entity_poly.pdbx_seq_one_letter_code
_entity_poly.pdbx_strand_id
1 'polypeptide(L)'
;GRRAACEHEVSAQGQQAEAEVKRQAAEMVARWADGKDVIDMLQALTRFAVLFGGRSAPSLHEPGMGAGCVDGGRLRLVHRWACKQLHPDRHVGAPVRERALAEELFKCLSTAHAEYMMLST
;
A
#
# COMPACT_ATOMS: atom_id res chain seq x y z
N GLY A 1 0.52 -5.94 -45.34
CA GLY A 1 0.46 -5.63 -43.90
C GLY A 1 0.44 -6.89 -43.04
N ARG A 2 1.59 -7.56 -42.84
CA ARG A 2 1.72 -8.70 -41.91
C ARG A 2 2.48 -8.38 -40.61
N ARG A 3 3.10 -7.20 -40.51
CA ARG A 3 3.83 -6.75 -39.30
C ARG A 3 2.93 -6.13 -38.23
N ALA A 4 1.86 -5.44 -38.64
CA ALA A 4 0.95 -4.77 -37.71
C ALA A 4 0.08 -5.71 -36.85
N ALA A 5 -0.11 -6.97 -37.28
CA ALA A 5 -0.92 -7.94 -36.52
C ALA A 5 -0.15 -8.52 -35.32
N CYS A 6 1.16 -8.82 -35.47
CA CYS A 6 1.99 -9.31 -34.37
C CYS A 6 2.16 -8.28 -33.24
N GLU A 7 2.25 -6.99 -33.55
CA GLU A 7 2.46 -5.94 -32.54
C GLU A 7 1.20 -5.71 -31.68
N HIS A 8 0.01 -5.91 -32.25
CA HIS A 8 -1.25 -5.77 -31.52
C HIS A 8 -1.55 -6.96 -30.59
N GLU A 9 -1.25 -8.19 -31.02
CA GLU A 9 -1.51 -9.39 -30.20
C GLU A 9 -0.55 -9.51 -29.01
N VAL A 10 0.73 -9.16 -29.19
CA VAL A 10 1.72 -9.14 -28.08
C VAL A 10 1.38 -8.04 -27.07
N SER A 11 0.90 -6.89 -27.53
CA SER A 11 0.45 -5.79 -26.66
C SER A 11 -0.80 -6.15 -25.86
N ALA A 12 -1.76 -6.86 -26.48
CA ALA A 12 -2.97 -7.32 -25.79
C ALA A 12 -2.68 -8.39 -24.73
N GLN A 13 -1.78 -9.35 -25.01
CA GLN A 13 -1.37 -10.37 -24.05
C GLN A 13 -0.60 -9.78 -22.85
N GLY A 14 0.28 -8.80 -23.09
CA GLY A 14 0.98 -8.09 -22.02
C GLY A 14 0.02 -7.28 -21.12
N GLN A 15 -0.97 -6.62 -21.71
CA GLN A 15 -1.99 -5.85 -20.97
C GLN A 15 -2.91 -6.75 -20.14
N GLN A 16 -3.29 -7.92 -20.66
CA GLN A 16 -4.08 -8.90 -19.92
C GLN A 16 -3.31 -9.47 -18.72
N ALA A 17 -2.02 -9.75 -18.89
CA ALA A 17 -1.19 -10.22 -17.79
C ALA A 17 -1.03 -9.17 -16.68
N GLU A 18 -0.86 -7.89 -17.03
CA GLU A 18 -0.80 -6.81 -16.04
C GLU A 18 -2.14 -6.61 -15.31
N ALA A 19 -3.27 -6.69 -16.02
CA ALA A 19 -4.60 -6.61 -15.41
C ALA A 19 -4.84 -7.73 -14.39
N GLU A 20 -4.42 -8.95 -14.72
CA GLU A 20 -4.50 -10.10 -13.81
C GLU A 20 -3.64 -9.89 -12.55
N VAL A 21 -2.41 -9.39 -12.71
CA VAL A 21 -1.53 -9.08 -11.58
C VAL A 21 -2.13 -8.01 -10.66
N LYS A 22 -2.78 -6.99 -11.23
CA LYS A 22 -3.49 -5.96 -10.45
C LYS A 22 -4.69 -6.54 -9.72
N ARG A 23 -5.48 -7.40 -10.36
CA ARG A 23 -6.61 -8.08 -9.71
C ARG A 23 -6.14 -8.92 -8.52
N GLN A 24 -5.10 -9.72 -8.71
CA GLN A 24 -4.52 -10.55 -7.64
C GLN A 24 -3.97 -9.70 -6.50
N ALA A 25 -3.31 -8.57 -6.80
CA ALA A 25 -2.84 -7.64 -5.78
C ALA A 25 -4.00 -7.06 -4.96
N ALA A 26 -5.09 -6.66 -5.61
CA ALA A 26 -6.28 -6.14 -4.94
C ALA A 26 -6.90 -7.18 -4.01
N GLU A 27 -7.06 -8.43 -4.48
CA GLU A 27 -7.57 -9.54 -3.66
C GLU A 27 -6.67 -9.85 -2.46
N MET A 28 -5.35 -9.86 -2.67
CA MET A 28 -4.38 -10.07 -1.60
C MET A 28 -4.45 -8.96 -0.55
N VAL A 29 -4.52 -7.69 -0.98
CA VAL A 29 -4.61 -6.55 -0.06
C VAL A 29 -5.94 -6.54 0.67
N ALA A 30 -7.05 -6.84 0.00
CA ALA A 30 -8.36 -6.94 0.65
C ALA A 30 -8.35 -8.01 1.76
N ARG A 31 -7.81 -9.20 1.48
CA ARG A 31 -7.66 -10.27 2.49
C ARG A 31 -6.67 -9.90 3.60
N TRP A 32 -5.62 -9.16 3.28
CA TRP A 32 -4.68 -8.66 4.27
C TRP A 32 -5.31 -7.58 5.16
N ALA A 33 -6.14 -6.70 4.60
CA ALA A 33 -6.81 -5.62 5.31
C ALA A 33 -8.03 -6.08 6.12
N ASP A 34 -8.57 -7.26 5.80
CA ASP A 34 -9.74 -7.80 6.49
C ASP A 34 -9.54 -7.87 8.01
N GLY A 35 -10.52 -7.31 8.72
CA GLY A 35 -10.54 -7.19 10.18
C GLY A 35 -9.51 -6.24 10.80
N LYS A 36 -8.75 -5.45 10.01
CA LYS A 36 -7.77 -4.49 10.52
C LYS A 36 -8.30 -3.07 10.45
N ASP A 37 -8.09 -2.30 11.50
CA ASP A 37 -8.27 -0.85 11.44
C ASP A 37 -7.00 -0.15 10.89
N VAL A 38 -7.07 1.18 10.72
CA VAL A 38 -5.92 1.96 10.22
C VAL A 38 -4.68 1.84 11.12
N ILE A 39 -4.86 1.69 12.43
CA ILE A 39 -3.76 1.56 13.39
C ILE A 39 -3.07 0.22 13.18
N ASP A 40 -3.84 -0.87 13.08
CA ASP A 40 -3.35 -2.22 12.80
C ASP A 40 -2.64 -2.31 11.45
N MET A 41 -3.21 -1.67 10.41
CA MET A 41 -2.61 -1.60 9.08
C MET A 41 -1.26 -0.88 9.13
N LEU A 42 -1.18 0.27 9.79
CA LEU A 42 0.06 1.03 9.93
C LEU A 42 1.10 0.26 10.77
N GLN A 43 0.69 -0.39 11.86
CA GLN A 43 1.59 -1.24 12.65
C GLN A 43 2.16 -2.38 11.78
N ALA A 44 1.32 -3.07 11.02
CA ALA A 44 1.76 -4.11 10.11
C ALA A 44 2.74 -3.57 9.07
N LEU A 45 2.47 -2.40 8.45
CA LEU A 45 3.36 -1.76 7.48
C LEU A 45 4.70 -1.33 8.09
N THR A 46 4.73 -0.85 9.33
CA THR A 46 5.99 -0.51 10.01
C THR A 46 6.88 -1.74 10.25
N ARG A 47 6.30 -2.94 10.42
CA ARG A 47 7.07 -4.20 10.49
C ARG A 47 7.72 -4.56 9.14
N PHE A 48 7.15 -4.09 8.03
CA PHE A 48 7.69 -4.27 6.68
C PHE A 48 8.67 -3.16 6.27
N ALA A 49 9.02 -2.22 7.15
CA ALA A 49 9.94 -1.12 6.85
C ALA A 49 11.33 -1.56 6.35
N VAL A 50 11.73 -2.79 6.70
CA VAL A 50 12.95 -3.42 6.17
C VAL A 50 12.85 -3.67 4.67
N LEU A 51 11.66 -4.02 4.16
CA LEU A 51 11.41 -4.26 2.73
C LEU A 51 11.36 -2.98 1.91
N PHE A 52 10.94 -1.85 2.50
CA PHE A 52 10.75 -0.57 1.80
C PHE A 52 11.90 0.45 1.98
N GLY A 53 13.10 0.00 2.37
CA GLY A 53 14.31 0.84 2.29
C GLY A 53 14.81 1.44 3.61
N GLY A 54 14.85 0.63 4.68
CA GLY A 54 15.96 0.65 5.64
C GLY A 54 16.08 1.85 6.59
N ARG A 55 15.10 2.75 6.67
CA ARG A 55 15.03 3.73 7.77
C ARG A 55 14.07 3.24 8.84
N SER A 56 14.45 3.47 10.10
CA SER A 56 13.59 3.21 11.26
C SER A 56 12.21 3.79 11.02
N ALA A 57 11.21 2.91 10.94
CA ALA A 57 9.84 3.34 10.82
C ALA A 57 9.45 4.12 12.08
N PRO A 58 8.71 5.23 11.96
CA PRO A 58 8.15 5.88 13.13
C PRO A 58 7.19 4.89 13.82
N SER A 59 7.36 4.71 15.13
CA SER A 59 6.47 3.88 15.94
C SER A 59 5.16 4.63 16.19
N LEU A 60 4.03 3.91 16.03
CA LEU A 60 2.72 4.42 16.45
C LEU A 60 2.62 4.58 17.98
N HIS A 61 3.37 3.79 18.73
CA HIS A 61 3.38 3.82 20.20
C HIS A 61 4.55 4.62 20.72
N GLU A 62 4.29 5.50 21.70
CA GLU A 62 5.35 5.99 22.58
C GLU A 62 5.73 4.94 23.60
N PRO A 63 7.03 4.83 23.96
CA PRO A 63 7.40 4.14 25.18
C PRO A 63 6.71 4.85 26.36
N GLY A 64 5.70 4.20 26.94
CA GLY A 64 4.91 4.71 28.07
C GLY A 64 3.43 4.96 27.81
N MET A 65 2.95 4.86 26.56
CA MET A 65 1.51 4.98 26.24
C MET A 65 0.80 3.65 26.48
N GLY A 66 -0.33 3.68 27.20
CA GLY A 66 -1.20 2.52 27.38
C GLY A 66 -1.80 2.05 26.05
N ALA A 67 -1.96 0.73 25.89
CA ALA A 67 -2.58 0.14 24.71
C ALA A 67 -3.99 0.73 24.50
N GLY A 68 -4.17 1.56 23.48
CA GLY A 68 -5.47 2.11 23.08
C GLY A 68 -5.52 3.62 22.82
N CYS A 69 -4.49 4.40 23.19
CA CYS A 69 -4.45 5.83 22.88
C CYS A 69 -3.32 6.13 21.89
N VAL A 70 -3.64 6.21 20.60
CA VAL A 70 -2.69 6.69 19.58
C VAL A 70 -2.93 8.19 19.38
N ASP A 71 -1.90 9.00 19.62
CA ASP A 71 -1.95 10.42 19.33
C ASP A 71 -2.23 10.65 17.83
N GLY A 72 -3.21 11.51 17.51
CA GLY A 72 -3.59 11.79 16.12
C GLY A 72 -2.46 12.43 15.30
N GLY A 73 -1.53 13.15 15.94
CA GLY A 73 -0.31 13.65 15.30
C GLY A 73 0.64 12.51 14.90
N ARG A 74 0.84 11.52 15.77
CA ARG A 74 1.60 10.31 15.48
C ARG A 74 0.96 9.47 14.40
N LEU A 75 -0.35 9.28 14.44
CA LEU A 75 -1.08 8.56 13.39
C LEU A 75 -0.82 9.19 12.01
N ARG A 76 -0.97 10.52 11.90
CA ARG A 76 -0.68 11.26 10.66
C ARG A 76 0.77 11.15 10.22
N LEU A 77 1.72 11.16 11.16
CA LEU A 77 3.14 11.00 10.87
C LEU A 77 3.45 9.62 10.27
N VAL A 78 2.98 8.56 10.92
CA VAL A 78 3.21 7.18 10.46
C VAL A 78 2.47 6.93 9.14
N HIS A 79 1.24 7.44 9.01
CA HIS A 79 0.51 7.41 7.74
C HIS A 79 1.28 8.09 6.61
N ARG A 80 1.78 9.32 6.82
CA ARG A 80 2.58 10.03 5.82
C ARG A 80 3.86 9.26 5.45
N TRP A 81 4.52 8.65 6.43
CA TRP A 81 5.67 7.80 6.18
C TRP A 81 5.30 6.58 5.32
N ALA A 82 4.22 5.88 5.65
CA ALA A 82 3.75 4.71 4.90
C ALA A 82 3.35 5.07 3.46
N CYS A 83 2.56 6.13 3.29
CA CYS A 83 2.21 6.67 1.97
C CYS A 83 3.44 7.00 1.13
N LYS A 84 4.48 7.58 1.75
CA LYS A 84 5.74 7.88 1.04
C LYS A 84 6.40 6.61 0.54
N GLN A 85 6.40 5.51 1.29
CA GLN A 85 7.02 4.25 0.87
C GLN A 85 6.22 3.51 -0.20
N LEU A 86 4.90 3.58 -0.13
CA LEU A 86 3.99 2.91 -1.05
C LEU A 86 3.70 3.72 -2.32
N HIS A 87 4.16 4.98 -2.39
CA HIS A 87 3.86 5.87 -3.51
C HIS A 87 4.32 5.28 -4.85
N PRO A 88 3.48 5.30 -5.91
CA PRO A 88 3.81 4.74 -7.22
C PRO A 88 5.15 5.24 -7.80
N ASP A 89 5.48 6.51 -7.58
CA ASP A 89 6.75 7.11 -8.04
C ASP A 89 8.00 6.42 -7.50
N ARG A 90 7.92 5.76 -6.33
CA ARG A 90 9.05 4.98 -5.79
C ARG A 90 9.25 3.65 -6.50
N HIS A 91 8.22 3.18 -7.20
CA HIS A 91 8.15 1.85 -7.78
C HIS A 91 8.15 1.87 -9.31
N VAL A 92 8.46 3.00 -9.96
CA VAL A 92 8.44 3.14 -11.44
C VAL A 92 9.30 2.09 -12.16
N GLY A 93 10.42 1.67 -11.55
CA GLY A 93 11.30 0.62 -12.07
C GLY A 93 11.11 -0.78 -11.44
N ALA A 94 10.16 -0.93 -10.51
CA ALA A 94 9.90 -2.20 -9.83
C ALA A 94 9.10 -3.17 -10.74
N PRO A 95 9.17 -4.49 -10.47
CA PRO A 95 8.33 -5.46 -11.15
C PRO A 95 6.84 -5.10 -11.06
N VAL A 96 6.07 -5.38 -12.11
CA VAL A 96 4.63 -5.06 -12.20
C VAL A 96 3.86 -5.53 -10.96
N ARG A 97 4.20 -6.70 -10.43
CA ARG A 97 3.61 -7.26 -9.21
C ARG A 97 3.85 -6.41 -7.96
N GLU A 98 5.06 -5.88 -7.80
CA GLU A 98 5.42 -5.04 -6.65
C GLU A 98 4.73 -3.68 -6.75
N ARG A 99 4.67 -3.08 -7.95
CA ARG A 99 3.93 -1.84 -8.19
C ARG A 99 2.45 -1.99 -7.87
N ALA A 100 1.83 -3.05 -8.39
CA ALA A 100 0.42 -3.32 -8.16
C ALA A 100 0.13 -3.51 -6.66
N LEU A 101 0.98 -4.24 -5.94
CA LEU A 101 0.84 -4.42 -4.50
C LEU A 101 0.98 -3.10 -3.73
N ALA A 102 1.98 -2.29 -4.07
CA ALA A 102 2.20 -1.00 -3.44
C ALA A 102 1.04 -0.03 -3.68
N GLU A 103 0.50 -0.01 -4.90
CA GLU A 103 -0.65 0.81 -5.28
C GLU A 103 -1.91 0.42 -4.50
N GLU A 104 -2.21 -0.88 -4.40
CA GLU A 104 -3.40 -1.36 -3.67
C GLU A 104 -3.26 -1.13 -2.16
N LEU A 105 -2.06 -1.34 -1.58
CA LEU A 105 -1.80 -0.98 -0.18
C LEU A 105 -1.95 0.53 0.06
N PHE A 106 -1.49 1.36 -0.86
CA PHE A 106 -1.62 2.81 -0.77
C PHE A 106 -3.09 3.24 -0.77
N LYS A 107 -3.90 2.69 -1.68
CA LYS A 107 -5.35 2.96 -1.77
C LYS A 107 -6.06 2.53 -0.49
N CYS A 108 -5.86 1.28 -0.08
CA CYS A 108 -6.48 0.70 1.11
C CYS A 108 -6.17 1.53 2.37
N LEU A 109 -4.89 1.88 2.57
CA LEU A 109 -4.47 2.67 3.71
C LEU A 109 -5.06 4.09 3.69
N SER A 110 -5.10 4.73 2.52
CA SER A 110 -5.65 6.08 2.37
C SER A 110 -7.14 6.12 2.70
N THR A 111 -7.90 5.10 2.27
CA THR A 111 -9.31 4.95 2.60
C THR A 111 -9.51 4.75 4.11
N ALA A 112 -8.80 3.80 4.72
CA ALA A 112 -8.91 3.52 6.16
C ALA A 112 -8.55 4.74 7.02
N HIS A 113 -7.54 5.52 6.62
CA HIS A 113 -7.19 6.76 7.31
C HIS A 113 -8.26 7.84 7.15
N ALA A 114 -8.86 7.99 5.98
CA ALA A 114 -9.95 8.94 5.76
C ALA A 114 -11.17 8.60 6.64
N GLU A 115 -11.57 7.33 6.67
CA GLU A 115 -12.67 6.83 7.50
C GLU A 115 -12.40 7.08 9.00
N TYR A 116 -11.19 6.76 9.47
CA TYR A 116 -10.79 7.02 10.85
C TYR A 116 -10.89 8.51 11.21
N MET A 117 -10.46 9.40 10.32
CA MET A 117 -10.52 10.84 10.54
C MET A 117 -11.95 11.39 10.56
N MET A 118 -12.88 10.78 9.82
CA MET A 118 -14.31 11.13 9.86
C MET A 118 -15.01 10.66 11.14
N LEU A 119 -14.56 9.54 11.72
CA LEU A 119 -15.12 9.00 12.96
C LEU A 119 -14.56 9.67 14.23
N SER A 120 -13.43 10.37 14.11
CA SER A 120 -12.72 11.00 15.23
C SER A 120 -13.03 12.49 15.42
N THR A 121 -13.95 13.07 14.64
CA THR A 121 -14.46 14.46 14.76
C THR A 121 -15.80 14.51 15.46
#